data_AF-A0A286TYJ9-F1
#
_entry.id   AF-A0A286TYJ9-F1
#
_cell.length_a   1.000
_cell.length_b   1.000
_cell.length_c   1.000
_cell.angle_alpha   90.00
_cell.angle_beta   90.00
_cell.angle_gamma   90.00
#
_symmetry.space_group_name_H-M   'P 1'
#
loop_
_entity.id
_entity.type
_entity.pdbx_description
1 polymer ?
#
loop_
_entity_poly.entity_id
_entity_poly.type
_entity_poly.pdbx_seq_one_letter_code
_entity_poly.pdbx_strand_id
1 'polypeptide(L)'
;MSKILQTLFILGFLALTMPQAFSQDTKQQNCSFCKLKAKGAEKCQKCLSSEKSICPLPGKASDYSNKSNREMCNKFKQGPYINTTVLENIIESNVPMALLDARSGKWDDKTRIPGAQSLNDKSTRDEVAKVIKTKDTLVVTYCSNVKCPASNRLYIHLKKLGYKNVLEYPFGIEEWLKAGNDIEMDAVSEEQSADKVKRTEVTVFEGEKHFKNIKQLTFGGENAEAYFSYNADQLIFQSKRNDLQCDAIFTMDVDGNNVKMVSSGKGTTTCSFIAPDYKSIIYASTHLGGDECPPKPDMSKGYVWALYKSFDIFSADPDGSNLVRLTDTPGYDAEGVYSPKGDRILFTSVRTGDLELFLMDPDGSNIEQLTDTPGYDGGAFFSFDGEWICWRASRPQGEELTDYTNLLNDGLIRPSKLEIYVMNLKDRKPIQLTSNGAANFGPYFHPSGNKVIFVSNMDDPQHRNFEMYMVDIKTKEIERLSYNPTFDGFPMFSHDGKKLVFASNRNNSRPHETNIFIADWVD
;
A
#
# COMPACT_ATOMS: atom_id res chain seq x y z
N MET A 1 16.62 59.12 7.31
CA MET A 1 17.88 59.84 7.57
C MET A 1 18.82 58.83 8.23
N SER A 2 20.09 58.61 7.90
CA SER A 2 21.05 59.20 6.94
C SER A 2 22.01 58.05 6.54
N LYS A 3 22.30 57.75 5.26
CA LYS A 3 23.59 58.00 4.57
C LYS A 3 24.85 57.72 5.44
N ILE A 4 25.93 57.05 5.01
CA ILE A 4 26.57 56.81 3.69
C ILE A 4 27.73 55.78 3.95
N LEU A 5 28.24 54.93 3.01
CA LEU A 5 29.44 55.09 2.14
C LEU A 5 29.61 53.70 1.42
N GLN A 6 29.59 53.57 0.07
CA GLN A 6 30.72 53.58 -0.89
C GLN A 6 31.74 52.39 -0.76
N THR A 7 32.36 51.79 -1.80
CA THR A 7 32.37 51.99 -3.28
C THR A 7 33.33 50.98 -3.99
N LEU A 8 32.91 50.35 -5.12
CA LEU A 8 33.71 49.87 -6.30
C LEU A 8 34.92 48.88 -6.08
N PHE A 9 35.52 48.11 -7.04
CA PHE A 9 35.26 47.77 -8.46
C PHE A 9 36.08 46.54 -8.98
N ILE A 10 35.65 46.00 -10.15
CA ILE A 10 36.44 45.43 -11.29
C ILE A 10 36.91 43.96 -11.36
N LEU A 11 36.94 43.47 -12.62
CA LEU A 11 37.13 42.12 -13.15
C LEU A 11 38.58 41.75 -13.56
N GLY A 12 38.81 40.45 -13.78
CA GLY A 12 39.61 39.91 -14.92
C GLY A 12 40.66 38.86 -14.51
N PHE A 13 40.72 37.60 -14.98
CA PHE A 13 40.71 36.92 -16.31
C PHE A 13 42.12 36.47 -16.78
N LEU A 14 42.23 35.17 -17.13
CA LEU A 14 43.35 34.45 -17.80
C LEU A 14 44.72 34.37 -17.05
N ALA A 15 45.63 33.41 -17.35
CA ALA A 15 45.53 31.99 -17.75
C ALA A 15 46.95 31.39 -17.89
N LEU A 16 47.11 30.08 -17.65
CA LEU A 16 48.25 29.21 -18.06
C LEU A 16 49.62 29.56 -17.39
N THR A 17 50.58 28.65 -17.18
CA THR A 17 50.95 27.42 -17.93
C THR A 17 51.41 26.25 -17.03
N MET A 18 51.00 25.01 -17.37
CA MET A 18 51.80 23.79 -17.10
C MET A 18 52.82 23.56 -18.25
N PRO A 19 53.83 22.67 -18.09
CA PRO A 19 53.68 21.31 -18.66
C PRO A 19 54.39 20.18 -17.83
N GLN A 20 53.74 19.03 -17.61
CA GLN A 20 53.96 17.71 -18.29
C GLN A 20 55.08 16.82 -17.68
N ALA A 21 55.09 15.47 -17.82
CA ALA A 21 54.06 14.44 -18.07
C ALA A 21 54.71 13.01 -18.03
N PHE A 22 53.97 11.99 -18.49
CA PHE A 22 54.37 10.59 -18.81
C PHE A 22 54.45 9.59 -17.63
N SER A 23 53.97 8.34 -17.73
CA SER A 23 53.30 7.57 -18.81
C SER A 23 52.44 6.43 -18.19
N GLN A 24 51.63 5.58 -18.83
CA GLN A 24 50.82 5.52 -20.09
C GLN A 24 49.86 4.28 -19.93
N ASP A 25 48.91 3.90 -20.80
CA ASP A 25 48.55 4.35 -22.15
C ASP A 25 47.02 4.21 -22.38
N THR A 26 46.47 5.00 -23.30
CA THR A 26 45.09 4.82 -23.80
C THR A 26 45.08 4.12 -25.15
N LYS A 27 43.99 3.41 -25.49
CA LYS A 27 43.50 3.41 -26.88
C LYS A 27 42.01 3.10 -26.99
N GLN A 28 41.28 4.14 -27.37
CA GLN A 28 39.90 4.12 -27.84
C GLN A 28 39.93 4.10 -29.37
N GLN A 29 39.15 3.22 -30.03
CA GLN A 29 38.61 3.53 -31.36
C GLN A 29 37.48 2.60 -31.81
N ASN A 30 36.49 3.23 -32.46
CA ASN A 30 35.57 2.68 -33.46
C ASN A 30 34.60 1.56 -33.05
N CYS A 31 33.57 1.93 -32.30
CA CYS A 31 32.27 1.30 -32.43
C CYS A 31 31.45 2.05 -33.51
N SER A 32 31.04 1.36 -34.57
CA SER A 32 30.18 1.91 -35.63
C SER A 32 28.96 1.01 -35.82
N PHE A 33 27.84 1.61 -36.26
CA PHE A 33 26.49 1.04 -36.29
C PHE A 33 25.82 0.75 -34.93
N CYS A 34 25.44 1.83 -34.24
CA CYS A 34 24.20 1.82 -33.47
C CYS A 34 23.38 3.10 -33.76
N LYS A 35 22.66 3.11 -34.89
CA LYS A 35 21.58 4.05 -35.16
C LYS A 35 20.26 3.32 -34.93
N LEU A 36 19.55 3.65 -33.85
CA LEU A 36 18.08 3.86 -33.85
C LEU A 36 17.58 4.36 -32.47
N LYS A 37 17.55 5.69 -32.34
CA LYS A 37 16.58 6.52 -31.61
C LYS A 37 16.01 6.03 -30.24
N ALA A 38 16.75 6.38 -29.19
CA ALA A 38 16.29 7.17 -28.04
C ALA A 38 15.12 6.68 -27.14
N LYS A 39 15.44 5.90 -26.10
CA LYS A 39 15.38 6.27 -24.64
C LYS A 39 15.50 5.00 -23.78
N GLY A 40 16.28 5.04 -22.70
CA GLY A 40 16.24 4.03 -21.63
C GLY A 40 17.56 3.37 -21.22
N ALA A 41 17.99 3.64 -19.98
CA ALA A 41 18.63 2.71 -19.03
C ALA A 41 19.62 1.61 -19.50
N GLU A 42 20.79 1.98 -20.03
CA GLU A 42 21.99 1.12 -19.94
C GLU A 42 22.91 1.53 -18.78
N LYS A 43 22.57 1.07 -17.57
CA LYS A 43 23.48 1.10 -16.41
C LYS A 43 23.41 -0.15 -15.51
N CYS A 44 22.61 -1.15 -15.88
CA CYS A 44 22.20 -2.23 -14.96
C CYS A 44 22.98 -3.55 -15.09
N GLN A 45 24.05 -3.64 -15.90
CA GLN A 45 24.72 -4.92 -16.13
C GLN A 45 26.26 -4.85 -16.34
N LYS A 46 26.96 -4.14 -15.45
CA LYS A 46 28.42 -4.27 -15.30
C LYS A 46 28.87 -5.07 -14.06
N CYS A 47 27.93 -5.70 -13.35
CA CYS A 47 28.19 -6.50 -12.14
C CYS A 47 27.92 -8.01 -12.29
N LEU A 48 27.51 -8.48 -13.49
CA LEU A 48 27.35 -9.91 -13.79
C LEU A 48 28.53 -10.39 -14.63
N SER A 49 29.68 -10.57 -13.99
CA SER A 49 30.89 -11.12 -14.61
C SER A 49 30.78 -12.63 -14.84
N SER A 50 30.80 -13.01 -16.12
CA SER A 50 31.27 -14.30 -16.69
C SER A 50 32.29 -15.06 -15.81
N GLU A 51 32.34 -16.40 -15.75
CA GLU A 51 31.68 -17.46 -16.55
C GLU A 51 31.77 -18.83 -15.83
N LYS A 52 30.93 -19.82 -16.20
CA LYS A 52 31.00 -21.29 -15.89
C LYS A 52 30.55 -21.84 -14.50
N SER A 53 29.22 -22.02 -14.39
CA SER A 53 28.49 -23.25 -13.93
C SER A 53 28.87 -24.06 -12.66
N ILE A 54 27.86 -24.22 -11.77
CA ILE A 54 27.46 -25.38 -10.89
C ILE A 54 27.25 -25.00 -9.40
N CYS A 55 26.07 -25.36 -8.84
CA CYS A 55 25.54 -25.23 -7.46
C CYS A 55 26.01 -24.01 -6.60
N PRO A 56 25.13 -23.03 -6.30
CA PRO A 56 25.47 -21.88 -5.47
C PRO A 56 25.32 -22.17 -3.97
N LEU A 57 26.41 -22.52 -3.28
CA LEU A 57 26.48 -22.50 -1.80
C LEU A 57 27.88 -22.12 -1.31
N PRO A 58 28.05 -20.98 -0.59
CA PRO A 58 29.27 -20.70 0.15
C PRO A 58 29.23 -21.43 1.51
N GLY A 59 30.07 -22.45 1.67
CA GLY A 59 30.16 -23.22 2.92
C GLY A 59 31.06 -24.44 2.77
N LYS A 60 31.64 -24.92 3.87
CA LYS A 60 32.34 -26.21 3.88
C LYS A 60 31.32 -27.34 3.96
N ALA A 61 31.67 -28.51 3.42
CA ALA A 61 30.76 -29.65 3.39
C ALA A 61 30.36 -30.19 4.78
N SER A 62 30.98 -29.69 5.87
CA SER A 62 30.61 -29.89 7.28
C SER A 62 29.32 -29.17 7.68
N ASP A 63 28.92 -28.13 6.96
CA ASP A 63 27.98 -27.12 7.44
C ASP A 63 26.51 -27.50 7.13
N TYR A 64 26.28 -28.71 6.62
CA TYR A 64 24.98 -29.26 6.23
C TYR A 64 24.72 -30.59 6.94
N SER A 65 23.80 -30.57 7.90
CA SER A 65 23.54 -31.68 8.82
C SER A 65 22.73 -32.85 8.24
N ASN A 66 22.09 -32.70 7.07
CA ASN A 66 21.18 -33.71 6.53
C ASN A 66 21.53 -34.22 5.12
N LYS A 67 21.38 -35.55 4.96
CA LYS A 67 21.87 -36.35 3.83
C LYS A 67 21.22 -36.01 2.49
N SER A 68 19.97 -35.55 2.49
CA SER A 68 19.19 -35.17 1.30
C SER A 68 19.87 -34.13 0.42
N ASN A 69 20.49 -33.11 1.03
CA ASN A 69 20.98 -31.94 0.30
C ASN A 69 22.22 -32.27 -0.55
N ARG A 70 23.06 -33.22 -0.11
CA ARG A 70 24.20 -33.72 -0.89
C ARG A 70 23.80 -34.63 -2.05
N GLU A 71 22.74 -35.42 -1.90
CA GLU A 71 22.19 -36.24 -2.99
C GLU A 71 21.52 -35.35 -4.04
N MET A 72 20.96 -34.21 -3.64
CA MET A 72 20.31 -33.24 -4.51
C MET A 72 21.24 -32.58 -5.55
N CYS A 73 22.34 -31.92 -5.16
CA CYS A 73 23.26 -31.30 -6.14
C CYS A 73 23.86 -32.31 -7.14
N ASN A 74 23.91 -33.61 -6.81
CA ASN A 74 24.39 -34.64 -7.73
C ASN A 74 23.37 -35.04 -8.82
N LYS A 75 22.07 -34.82 -8.57
CA LYS A 75 20.98 -35.19 -9.49
C LYS A 75 20.73 -34.13 -10.58
N PHE A 76 21.19 -32.90 -10.35
CA PHE A 76 20.85 -31.71 -11.13
C PHE A 76 22.10 -31.01 -11.70
N LYS A 77 22.87 -31.70 -12.55
CA LYS A 77 24.18 -31.22 -13.05
C LYS A 77 24.14 -30.30 -14.29
N GLN A 78 22.97 -29.86 -14.77
CA GLN A 78 22.84 -29.21 -16.10
C GLN A 78 21.98 -27.92 -16.16
N GLY A 79 21.79 -27.21 -15.04
CA GLY A 79 20.99 -25.98 -15.00
C GLY A 79 21.43 -24.94 -13.95
N PRO A 80 20.97 -23.68 -14.07
CA PRO A 80 21.09 -22.66 -13.03
C PRO A 80 19.90 -22.76 -12.08
N TYR A 81 20.09 -23.46 -10.96
CA TYR A 81 19.06 -23.71 -9.96
C TYR A 81 19.09 -22.65 -8.84
N ILE A 82 17.91 -22.30 -8.33
CA ILE A 82 17.73 -21.45 -7.14
C ILE A 82 16.99 -22.19 -6.02
N ASN A 83 17.12 -21.71 -4.78
CA ASN A 83 16.39 -22.22 -3.62
C ASN A 83 15.27 -21.24 -3.21
N THR A 84 14.49 -21.58 -2.17
CA THR A 84 13.32 -20.80 -1.75
C THR A 84 13.72 -19.37 -1.37
N THR A 85 14.77 -19.22 -0.55
CA THR A 85 15.32 -17.91 -0.16
C THR A 85 15.76 -17.04 -1.34
N VAL A 86 16.37 -17.61 -2.39
CA VAL A 86 16.70 -16.83 -3.59
C VAL A 86 15.45 -16.44 -4.39
N LEU A 87 14.41 -17.28 -4.42
CA LEU A 87 13.14 -16.93 -5.06
C LEU A 87 12.38 -15.84 -4.28
N GLU A 88 12.31 -15.94 -2.96
CA GLU A 88 11.77 -14.91 -2.05
C GLU A 88 12.44 -13.55 -2.32
N ASN A 89 13.77 -13.49 -2.26
CA ASN A 89 14.53 -12.27 -2.53
C ASN A 89 14.28 -11.69 -3.94
N ILE A 90 14.08 -12.53 -4.97
CA ILE A 90 13.77 -12.06 -6.34
C ILE A 90 12.37 -11.43 -6.40
N ILE A 91 11.39 -12.02 -5.73
CA ILE A 91 10.01 -11.52 -5.64
C ILE A 91 10.00 -10.18 -4.87
N GLU A 92 10.60 -10.14 -3.68
CA GLU A 92 10.68 -8.94 -2.83
C GLU A 92 11.41 -7.77 -3.51
N SER A 93 12.43 -8.07 -4.33
CA SER A 93 13.19 -7.04 -5.07
C SER A 93 12.41 -6.39 -6.21
N ASN A 94 11.17 -6.82 -6.50
CA ASN A 94 10.33 -6.34 -7.62
C ASN A 94 11.05 -6.35 -8.99
N VAL A 95 12.02 -7.26 -9.18
CA VAL A 95 12.72 -7.39 -10.47
C VAL A 95 11.75 -7.96 -11.51
N PRO A 96 11.55 -7.30 -12.67
CA PRO A 96 10.62 -7.78 -13.67
C PRO A 96 10.96 -9.19 -14.17
N MET A 97 10.12 -10.16 -13.82
CA MET A 97 10.30 -11.57 -14.17
C MET A 97 9.00 -12.23 -14.63
N ALA A 98 9.13 -13.39 -15.28
CA ALA A 98 8.04 -14.34 -15.51
C ALA A 98 8.27 -15.56 -14.61
N LEU A 99 7.44 -15.72 -13.58
CA LEU A 99 7.40 -16.92 -12.75
C LEU A 99 6.41 -17.92 -13.38
N LEU A 100 6.84 -19.17 -13.59
CA LEU A 100 6.12 -20.13 -14.42
C LEU A 100 5.92 -21.47 -13.70
N ASP A 101 4.66 -21.87 -13.57
CA ASP A 101 4.30 -23.20 -13.09
C ASP A 101 4.21 -24.20 -14.25
N ALA A 102 5.06 -25.22 -14.21
CA ALA A 102 5.11 -26.30 -15.20
C ALA A 102 4.11 -27.42 -14.95
N ARG A 103 3.31 -27.38 -13.86
CA ARG A 103 2.19 -28.30 -13.64
C ARG A 103 1.17 -28.16 -14.76
N SER A 104 0.57 -29.28 -15.17
CA SER A 104 -0.38 -29.32 -16.29
C SER A 104 -1.29 -30.54 -16.24
N GLY A 105 -2.47 -30.41 -16.86
CA GLY A 105 -3.50 -31.44 -16.86
C GLY A 105 -3.93 -31.80 -15.43
N LYS A 106 -4.10 -33.09 -15.13
CA LYS A 106 -4.51 -33.57 -13.80
C LYS A 106 -3.52 -33.29 -12.65
N TRP A 107 -2.37 -32.69 -12.93
CA TRP A 107 -1.36 -32.32 -11.94
C TRP A 107 -1.33 -30.81 -11.67
N ASP A 108 -2.12 -30.02 -12.40
CA ASP A 108 -2.38 -28.60 -12.16
C ASP A 108 -3.63 -28.50 -11.28
N ASP A 109 -3.42 -28.42 -9.96
CA ASP A 109 -4.48 -28.27 -8.95
C ASP A 109 -5.03 -26.84 -8.83
N LYS A 110 -4.66 -25.96 -9.77
CA LYS A 110 -5.02 -24.55 -9.84
C LYS A 110 -4.48 -23.65 -8.74
N THR A 111 -3.75 -24.17 -7.75
CA THR A 111 -2.95 -23.33 -6.83
C THR A 111 -1.60 -22.96 -7.45
N ARG A 112 -0.99 -21.83 -7.07
CA ARG A 112 0.30 -21.34 -7.61
C ARG A 112 1.10 -20.55 -6.56
N ILE A 113 2.43 -20.49 -6.72
CA ILE A 113 3.26 -19.46 -6.07
C ILE A 113 2.79 -18.07 -6.58
N PRO A 114 2.65 -17.04 -5.72
CA PRO A 114 2.08 -15.76 -6.11
C PRO A 114 2.73 -15.12 -7.35
N GLY A 115 1.90 -14.60 -8.26
CA GLY A 115 2.30 -14.03 -9.55
C GLY A 115 2.78 -15.04 -10.60
N ALA A 116 2.69 -16.35 -10.34
CA ALA A 116 3.05 -17.37 -11.33
C ALA A 116 1.98 -17.54 -12.42
N GLN A 117 2.42 -17.81 -13.64
CA GLN A 117 1.54 -18.17 -14.76
C GLN A 117 1.71 -19.64 -15.15
N SER A 118 0.63 -20.29 -15.60
CA SER A 118 0.67 -21.67 -16.09
C SER A 118 1.34 -21.73 -17.47
N LEU A 119 2.43 -22.49 -17.61
CA LEU A 119 3.10 -22.73 -18.90
C LEU A 119 3.87 -24.04 -18.84
N ASN A 120 3.83 -24.89 -19.87
CA ASN A 120 4.46 -26.22 -19.82
C ASN A 120 5.35 -26.52 -21.03
N ASP A 121 6.09 -27.63 -20.96
CA ASP A 121 7.09 -28.00 -21.96
C ASP A 121 6.55 -28.36 -23.35
N LYS A 122 5.23 -28.35 -23.53
CA LYS A 122 4.55 -28.53 -24.83
C LYS A 122 4.05 -27.22 -25.44
N SER A 123 4.08 -26.11 -24.71
CA SER A 123 3.59 -24.82 -25.20
C SER A 123 4.35 -24.36 -26.45
N THR A 124 3.62 -23.95 -27.47
CA THR A 124 4.14 -23.43 -28.74
C THR A 124 4.89 -22.11 -28.56
N ARG A 125 5.61 -21.67 -29.59
CA ARG A 125 6.33 -20.38 -29.56
C ARG A 125 5.41 -19.20 -29.27
N ASP A 126 4.18 -19.24 -29.81
CA ASP A 126 3.23 -18.13 -29.70
C ASP A 126 2.57 -18.12 -28.32
N GLU A 127 2.25 -19.28 -27.75
CA GLU A 127 1.78 -19.40 -26.36
C GLU A 127 2.84 -18.93 -25.35
N VAL A 128 4.10 -19.31 -25.57
CA VAL A 128 5.23 -18.82 -24.73
C VAL A 128 5.41 -17.30 -24.89
N ALA A 129 5.22 -16.75 -26.08
CA ALA A 129 5.33 -15.30 -26.34
C ALA A 129 4.18 -14.47 -25.73
N LYS A 130 2.99 -15.06 -25.52
CA LYS A 130 1.89 -14.41 -24.76
C LYS A 130 2.28 -14.18 -23.29
N VAL A 131 2.99 -15.13 -22.69
CA VAL A 131 3.39 -15.12 -21.26
C VAL A 131 4.71 -14.38 -21.04
N ILE A 132 5.70 -14.59 -21.91
CA ILE A 132 7.06 -14.04 -21.76
C ILE A 132 7.34 -13.00 -22.84
N LYS A 133 7.12 -11.72 -22.49
CA LYS A 133 7.12 -10.57 -23.41
C LYS A 133 8.42 -10.38 -24.20
N THR A 134 9.59 -10.70 -23.65
CA THR A 134 10.87 -10.60 -24.37
C THR A 134 11.81 -11.79 -24.06
N LYS A 135 12.77 -12.07 -24.94
CA LYS A 135 13.74 -13.18 -24.74
C LYS A 135 14.80 -12.93 -23.67
N ASP A 136 14.89 -11.68 -23.21
CA ASP A 136 15.82 -11.23 -22.17
C ASP A 136 15.13 -11.04 -20.81
N THR A 137 13.80 -11.22 -20.72
CA THR A 137 13.06 -11.33 -19.46
C THR A 137 13.69 -12.39 -18.55
N LEU A 138 13.83 -12.09 -17.26
CA LEU A 138 14.17 -13.08 -16.24
C LEU A 138 13.01 -14.06 -16.10
N VAL A 139 13.28 -15.36 -16.20
CA VAL A 139 12.25 -16.40 -16.11
C VAL A 139 12.63 -17.39 -15.02
N VAL A 140 11.70 -17.70 -14.13
CA VAL A 140 11.86 -18.76 -13.13
C VAL A 140 10.81 -19.84 -13.40
N THR A 141 11.25 -21.09 -13.54
CA THR A 141 10.34 -22.24 -13.72
C THR A 141 10.27 -23.07 -12.44
N TYR A 142 9.09 -23.55 -12.06
CA TYR A 142 8.90 -24.49 -10.95
C TYR A 142 7.81 -25.55 -11.24
N CYS A 143 7.59 -26.47 -10.29
CA CYS A 143 6.52 -27.48 -10.31
C CYS A 143 6.15 -27.83 -8.85
N SER A 144 5.50 -28.97 -8.56
CA SER A 144 5.13 -29.36 -7.20
C SER A 144 6.32 -29.53 -6.24
N ASN A 145 7.30 -30.36 -6.62
CA ASN A 145 8.47 -30.69 -5.79
C ASN A 145 9.66 -31.22 -6.60
N VAL A 146 10.78 -31.54 -5.92
CA VAL A 146 12.04 -32.09 -6.49
C VAL A 146 11.92 -33.42 -7.25
N LYS A 147 10.77 -34.10 -7.18
CA LYS A 147 10.46 -35.31 -7.96
C LYS A 147 9.74 -34.98 -9.27
N CYS A 148 9.17 -33.77 -9.41
CA CYS A 148 8.49 -33.35 -10.64
C CYS A 148 9.50 -32.97 -11.74
N PRO A 149 9.53 -33.67 -12.88
CA PRO A 149 10.42 -33.33 -13.99
C PRO A 149 9.90 -32.18 -14.88
N ALA A 150 8.69 -31.67 -14.66
CA ALA A 150 8.07 -30.71 -15.58
C ALA A 150 8.79 -29.35 -15.60
N SER A 151 9.24 -28.85 -14.44
CA SER A 151 10.01 -27.60 -14.37
C SER A 151 11.26 -27.65 -15.24
N ASN A 152 12.09 -28.69 -15.07
CA ASN A 152 13.29 -28.89 -15.87
C ASN A 152 13.02 -29.02 -17.37
N ARG A 153 11.93 -29.69 -17.77
CA ARG A 153 11.55 -29.78 -19.19
C ARG A 153 11.15 -28.41 -19.75
N LEU A 154 10.39 -27.61 -18.99
CA LEU A 154 10.05 -26.23 -19.38
C LEU A 154 11.29 -25.36 -19.48
N TYR A 155 12.19 -25.42 -18.49
CA TYR A 155 13.49 -24.74 -18.53
C TYR A 155 14.28 -25.08 -19.81
N ILE A 156 14.42 -26.37 -20.15
CA ILE A 156 15.09 -26.82 -21.39
C ILE A 156 14.38 -26.31 -22.64
N HIS A 157 13.04 -26.33 -22.66
CA HIS A 157 12.23 -25.86 -23.77
C HIS A 157 12.42 -24.37 -24.04
N LEU A 158 12.33 -23.54 -23.00
CA LEU A 158 12.56 -22.09 -23.10
C LEU A 158 13.99 -21.77 -23.56
N LYS A 159 15.01 -22.49 -23.06
CA LYS A 159 16.39 -22.36 -23.57
C LYS A 159 16.49 -22.70 -25.07
N LYS A 160 15.82 -23.76 -25.54
CA LYS A 160 15.75 -24.11 -26.98
C LYS A 160 15.01 -23.07 -27.83
N LEU A 161 14.04 -22.35 -27.26
CA LEU A 161 13.37 -21.22 -27.91
C LEU A 161 14.20 -19.93 -27.90
N GLY A 162 15.35 -19.92 -27.20
CA GLY A 162 16.31 -18.81 -27.17
C GLY A 162 16.07 -17.79 -26.05
N TYR A 163 15.29 -18.14 -25.02
CA TYR A 163 15.22 -17.34 -23.80
C TYR A 163 16.53 -17.47 -23.02
N LYS A 164 17.18 -16.33 -22.73
CA LYS A 164 18.55 -16.34 -22.17
C LYS A 164 18.53 -16.50 -20.66
N ASN A 165 17.68 -15.75 -19.97
CA ASN A 165 17.69 -15.56 -18.52
C ASN A 165 16.71 -16.49 -17.79
N VAL A 166 16.73 -17.79 -18.12
CA VAL A 166 15.89 -18.81 -17.46
C VAL A 166 16.64 -19.46 -16.31
N LEU A 167 15.99 -19.54 -15.14
CA LEU A 167 16.37 -20.21 -13.90
C LEU A 167 15.35 -21.32 -13.57
N GLU A 168 15.76 -22.32 -12.80
CA GLU A 168 14.87 -23.36 -12.28
C GLU A 168 14.81 -23.32 -10.74
N TYR A 169 13.60 -23.31 -10.19
CA TYR A 169 13.32 -23.56 -8.77
C TYR A 169 12.81 -25.00 -8.63
N PRO A 170 13.70 -25.99 -8.34
CA PRO A 170 13.34 -27.40 -8.36
C PRO A 170 12.59 -27.85 -7.09
N PHE A 171 12.64 -27.07 -6.01
CA PHE A 171 12.01 -27.42 -4.73
C PHE A 171 10.48 -27.32 -4.77
N GLY A 172 9.95 -26.43 -5.62
CA GLY A 172 8.54 -26.38 -5.97
C GLY A 172 7.62 -25.81 -4.89
N ILE A 173 6.32 -25.78 -5.20
CA ILE A 173 5.30 -25.18 -4.33
C ILE A 173 5.18 -25.87 -2.96
N GLU A 174 5.53 -27.16 -2.85
CA GLU A 174 5.53 -27.87 -1.58
C GLU A 174 6.58 -27.35 -0.59
N GLU A 175 7.75 -26.92 -1.09
CA GLU A 175 8.79 -26.36 -0.21
C GLU A 175 8.55 -24.86 0.05
N TRP A 176 7.93 -24.16 -0.91
CA TRP A 176 7.42 -22.81 -0.74
C TRP A 176 6.40 -22.73 0.42
N LEU A 177 5.40 -23.62 0.43
CA LEU A 177 4.43 -23.74 1.52
C LEU A 177 5.07 -24.11 2.87
N LYS A 178 6.07 -25.00 2.88
CA LYS A 178 6.80 -25.36 4.12
C LYS A 178 7.62 -24.22 4.70
N ALA A 179 8.04 -23.25 3.88
CA ALA A 179 8.69 -22.03 4.36
C ALA A 179 7.70 -21.04 5.01
N GLY A 180 6.39 -21.31 4.94
CA GLY A 180 5.35 -20.45 5.49
C GLY A 180 4.81 -19.41 4.49
N ASN A 181 5.12 -19.56 3.21
CA ASN A 181 4.71 -18.61 2.17
C ASN A 181 3.36 -18.97 1.53
N ASP A 182 2.59 -17.94 1.17
CA ASP A 182 1.23 -18.06 0.61
C ASP A 182 1.17 -18.61 -0.83
N ILE A 183 -0.03 -18.97 -1.27
CA ILE A 183 -0.34 -19.45 -2.64
C ILE A 183 -1.58 -18.75 -3.21
N GLU A 184 -1.58 -18.52 -4.52
CA GLU A 184 -2.72 -18.00 -5.29
C GLU A 184 -3.52 -19.14 -5.93
N MET A 185 -4.74 -18.86 -6.41
CA MET A 185 -5.57 -19.80 -7.19
C MET A 185 -5.94 -19.19 -8.55
N ASP A 186 -5.80 -19.95 -9.64
CA ASP A 186 -6.12 -19.52 -11.02
C ASP A 186 -7.58 -19.05 -11.14
N ALA A 187 -7.78 -17.83 -11.67
CA ALA A 187 -9.07 -17.40 -12.18
C ALA A 187 -9.47 -18.16 -13.46
N VAL A 188 -10.75 -18.54 -13.58
CA VAL A 188 -11.27 -19.29 -14.74
C VAL A 188 -11.41 -18.35 -15.95
N SER A 189 -10.90 -18.78 -17.10
CA SER A 189 -10.78 -17.96 -18.32
C SER A 189 -11.95 -18.11 -19.30
N GLU A 190 -12.44 -17.00 -19.86
CA GLU A 190 -13.07 -16.99 -21.20
C GLU A 190 -12.85 -15.66 -21.96
N GLU A 191 -12.36 -15.76 -23.21
CA GLU A 191 -12.23 -14.69 -24.22
C GLU A 191 -13.43 -14.77 -25.19
N GLN A 192 -13.96 -13.74 -25.88
CA GLN A 192 -13.69 -12.30 -26.06
C GLN A 192 -15.00 -11.68 -26.66
N SER A 193 -15.27 -10.38 -26.91
CA SER A 193 -14.55 -9.09 -26.82
C SER A 193 -15.56 -7.91 -26.93
N ALA A 194 -15.13 -6.68 -26.63
CA ALA A 194 -15.66 -5.37 -27.04
C ALA A 194 -17.13 -4.96 -26.72
N ASP A 195 -17.25 -3.73 -26.23
CA ASP A 195 -18.44 -2.96 -25.85
C ASP A 195 -19.25 -3.41 -24.61
N LYS A 196 -19.55 -2.39 -23.79
CA LYS A 196 -20.01 -2.46 -22.39
C LYS A 196 -19.00 -3.07 -21.42
N VAL A 197 -18.54 -2.23 -20.48
CA VAL A 197 -17.98 -2.67 -19.21
C VAL A 197 -19.05 -3.49 -18.48
N LYS A 198 -18.98 -4.81 -18.63
CA LYS A 198 -19.77 -5.75 -17.84
C LYS A 198 -19.21 -5.62 -16.43
N ARG A 199 -19.90 -4.88 -15.56
CA ARG A 199 -19.60 -4.84 -14.13
C ARG A 199 -19.54 -6.30 -13.68
N THR A 200 -18.37 -6.75 -13.22
CA THR A 200 -18.23 -8.06 -12.55
C THR A 200 -19.30 -8.11 -11.47
N GLU A 201 -20.08 -9.19 -11.40
CA GLU A 201 -21.06 -9.33 -10.32
C GLU A 201 -20.31 -9.25 -9.00
N VAL A 202 -20.67 -8.26 -8.17
CA VAL A 202 -19.95 -8.03 -6.92
C VAL A 202 -20.28 -9.15 -5.97
N THR A 203 -19.25 -9.78 -5.41
CA THR A 203 -19.42 -10.83 -4.40
C THR A 203 -20.18 -10.26 -3.21
N VAL A 204 -21.32 -10.87 -2.89
CA VAL A 204 -22.12 -10.62 -1.69
C VAL A 204 -22.00 -11.85 -0.80
N PHE A 205 -21.66 -11.66 0.47
CA PHE A 205 -21.45 -12.75 1.42
C PHE A 205 -22.73 -13.05 2.21
N GLU A 206 -22.89 -14.30 2.64
CA GLU A 206 -24.02 -14.68 3.49
C GLU A 206 -23.92 -13.95 4.84
N GLY A 207 -25.01 -13.27 5.24
CA GLY A 207 -25.07 -12.43 6.44
C GLY A 207 -25.05 -10.92 6.15
N GLU A 208 -24.61 -10.47 4.96
CA GLU A 208 -24.54 -9.05 4.56
C GLU A 208 -25.91 -8.39 4.30
N LYS A 209 -26.81 -8.40 5.30
CA LYS A 209 -28.22 -7.99 5.16
C LYS A 209 -28.44 -6.50 4.87
N HIS A 210 -27.49 -5.64 5.25
CA HIS A 210 -27.58 -4.18 5.13
C HIS A 210 -27.11 -3.64 3.77
N PHE A 211 -26.41 -4.44 2.97
CA PHE A 211 -25.82 -3.99 1.71
C PHE A 211 -26.71 -4.41 0.51
N LYS A 212 -27.19 -3.45 -0.27
CA LYS A 212 -27.88 -3.70 -1.54
C LYS A 212 -27.18 -3.01 -2.71
N ASN A 213 -27.39 -3.56 -3.91
CA ASN A 213 -26.92 -2.99 -5.17
C ASN A 213 -25.42 -2.63 -5.18
N ILE A 214 -24.58 -3.44 -4.50
CA ILE A 214 -23.16 -3.18 -4.32
C ILE A 214 -22.47 -3.01 -5.69
N LYS A 215 -21.66 -1.96 -5.84
CA LYS A 215 -20.89 -1.66 -7.04
C LYS A 215 -19.43 -1.44 -6.66
N GLN A 216 -18.54 -2.05 -7.42
CA GLN A 216 -17.12 -1.72 -7.41
C GLN A 216 -16.89 -0.46 -8.24
N LEU A 217 -16.12 0.50 -7.70
CA LEU A 217 -15.82 1.79 -8.33
C LEU A 217 -14.39 1.86 -8.86
N THR A 218 -13.43 1.21 -8.20
CA THR A 218 -12.03 1.14 -8.65
C THR A 218 -11.62 -0.25 -9.10
N PHE A 219 -10.61 -0.30 -9.97
CA PHE A 219 -10.02 -1.52 -10.50
C PHE A 219 -8.50 -1.31 -10.58
N GLY A 220 -7.72 -2.15 -9.90
CA GLY A 220 -6.27 -2.03 -9.80
C GLY A 220 -5.78 -0.95 -8.84
N GLY A 221 -4.45 -0.91 -8.68
CA GLY A 221 -3.77 -0.08 -7.68
C GLY A 221 -3.83 -0.68 -6.28
N GLU A 222 -3.58 0.17 -5.29
CA GLU A 222 -3.99 0.01 -3.89
C GLU A 222 -4.86 1.24 -3.57
N ASN A 223 -5.99 1.04 -2.88
CA ASN A 223 -6.97 2.09 -2.62
C ASN A 223 -7.45 2.03 -1.16
N ALA A 224 -7.43 3.18 -0.48
CA ALA A 224 -7.90 3.38 0.89
C ALA A 224 -8.19 4.88 1.08
N GLU A 225 -8.41 5.41 2.27
CA GLU A 225 -9.80 5.50 2.76
C GLU A 225 -10.59 6.43 1.83
N ALA A 226 -11.86 6.12 1.54
CA ALA A 226 -12.68 6.85 0.57
C ALA A 226 -13.86 7.54 1.25
N TYR A 227 -14.05 8.82 0.97
CA TYR A 227 -15.02 9.66 1.67
C TYR A 227 -15.95 10.41 0.71
N PHE A 228 -17.22 10.48 1.07
CA PHE A 228 -18.22 11.29 0.38
C PHE A 228 -17.99 12.79 0.58
N SER A 229 -18.12 13.52 -0.52
CA SER A 229 -18.58 14.92 -0.51
C SER A 229 -19.94 15.07 0.17
N TYR A 230 -20.32 16.29 0.57
CA TYR A 230 -21.52 16.53 1.38
C TYR A 230 -22.82 15.98 0.75
N ASN A 231 -23.03 16.19 -0.54
CA ASN A 231 -24.22 15.69 -1.26
C ASN A 231 -24.07 14.25 -1.78
N ALA A 232 -22.95 13.57 -1.50
CA ALA A 232 -22.61 12.23 -1.98
C ALA A 232 -22.66 12.07 -3.51
N ASP A 233 -22.27 13.12 -4.26
CA ASP A 233 -22.12 13.14 -5.71
C ASP A 233 -20.66 12.87 -6.15
N GLN A 234 -19.69 13.24 -5.31
CA GLN A 234 -18.26 12.94 -5.47
C GLN A 234 -17.67 12.16 -4.29
N LEU A 235 -16.58 11.45 -4.56
CA LEU A 235 -15.72 10.78 -3.59
C LEU A 235 -14.29 11.36 -3.67
N ILE A 236 -13.65 11.55 -2.51
CA ILE A 236 -12.20 11.77 -2.38
C ILE A 236 -11.57 10.55 -1.70
N PHE A 237 -10.40 10.12 -2.18
CA PHE A 237 -9.78 8.89 -1.70
C PHE A 237 -8.26 8.88 -1.92
N GLN A 238 -7.55 8.05 -1.15
CA GLN A 238 -6.13 7.78 -1.30
C GLN A 238 -5.90 6.59 -2.25
N SER A 239 -4.91 6.69 -3.13
CA SER A 239 -4.49 5.56 -3.95
C SER A 239 -3.04 5.61 -4.38
N LYS A 240 -2.42 4.43 -4.44
CA LYS A 240 -1.17 4.17 -5.16
C LYS A 240 -1.51 3.46 -6.48
N ARG A 241 -1.48 4.21 -7.58
CA ARG A 241 -1.83 3.77 -8.95
C ARG A 241 -0.96 4.46 -10.00
N ASN A 242 -1.02 4.04 -11.26
CA ASN A 242 -0.37 4.71 -12.40
C ASN A 242 1.14 4.97 -12.19
N ASP A 243 1.88 3.92 -11.82
CA ASP A 243 3.34 3.94 -11.54
C ASP A 243 3.80 4.86 -10.38
N LEU A 244 2.87 5.48 -9.63
CA LEU A 244 3.19 6.22 -8.41
C LEU A 244 3.87 5.30 -7.38
N GLN A 245 4.95 5.80 -6.80
CA GLN A 245 5.70 5.07 -5.76
C GLN A 245 5.01 5.18 -4.39
N CYS A 246 4.28 6.28 -4.16
CA CYS A 246 3.63 6.61 -2.90
C CYS A 246 2.12 6.78 -3.11
N ASP A 247 1.39 6.80 -1.99
CA ASP A 247 -0.02 7.15 -1.97
C ASP A 247 -0.24 8.63 -2.34
N ALA A 248 -1.12 8.85 -3.33
CA ALA A 248 -1.60 10.17 -3.75
C ALA A 248 -3.10 10.30 -3.49
N ILE A 249 -3.61 11.53 -3.45
CA ILE A 249 -5.04 11.81 -3.27
C ILE A 249 -5.70 11.99 -4.63
N PHE A 250 -6.86 11.36 -4.78
CA PHE A 250 -7.68 11.38 -5.98
C PHE A 250 -9.12 11.77 -5.65
N THR A 251 -9.82 12.35 -6.62
CA THR A 251 -11.28 12.49 -6.62
C THR A 251 -11.90 11.68 -7.75
N MET A 252 -13.16 11.29 -7.60
CA MET A 252 -13.99 10.69 -8.65
C MET A 252 -15.47 11.00 -8.41
N ASP A 253 -16.30 10.85 -9.45
CA ASP A 253 -17.75 10.89 -9.28
C ASP A 253 -18.24 9.62 -8.55
N VAL A 254 -19.39 9.68 -7.89
CA VAL A 254 -19.95 8.58 -7.07
C VAL A 254 -20.29 7.30 -7.87
N ASP A 255 -20.27 7.36 -9.20
CA ASP A 255 -20.44 6.21 -10.09
C ASP A 255 -19.11 5.56 -10.54
N GLY A 256 -17.97 6.09 -10.09
CA GLY A 256 -16.61 5.63 -10.40
C GLY A 256 -15.94 6.33 -11.59
N ASN A 257 -16.64 7.25 -12.27
CA ASN A 257 -16.08 7.98 -13.41
C ASN A 257 -15.24 9.21 -12.98
N ASN A 258 -14.59 9.84 -13.97
CA ASN A 258 -13.90 11.12 -13.82
C ASN A 258 -12.79 11.17 -12.74
N VAL A 259 -12.15 10.03 -12.48
CA VAL A 259 -10.96 9.88 -11.64
C VAL A 259 -9.88 10.90 -11.99
N LYS A 260 -9.47 11.72 -11.03
CA LYS A 260 -8.41 12.74 -11.15
C LYS A 260 -7.50 12.72 -9.92
N MET A 261 -6.20 12.89 -10.11
CA MET A 261 -5.27 13.15 -8.99
C MET A 261 -5.38 14.61 -8.59
N VAL A 262 -5.50 14.89 -7.30
CA VAL A 262 -5.62 16.24 -6.72
C VAL A 262 -4.50 16.58 -5.72
N SER A 263 -3.65 15.61 -5.34
CA SER A 263 -2.37 15.92 -4.71
C SER A 263 -1.24 16.03 -5.75
N SER A 264 -0.07 16.51 -5.32
CA SER A 264 1.09 16.78 -6.16
C SER A 264 1.79 15.53 -6.74
N GLY A 265 1.44 14.33 -6.29
CA GLY A 265 2.14 13.08 -6.61
C GLY A 265 3.57 12.99 -6.02
N LYS A 266 3.91 13.88 -5.06
CA LYS A 266 5.20 13.98 -4.37
C LYS A 266 5.04 13.66 -2.89
N GLY A 267 6.03 12.99 -2.31
CA GLY A 267 5.94 12.45 -0.96
C GLY A 267 4.80 11.42 -0.84
N THR A 268 4.51 10.97 0.37
CA THR A 268 3.26 10.24 0.63
C THR A 268 2.17 11.19 1.08
N THR A 269 0.91 10.81 0.87
CA THR A 269 -0.28 11.56 1.29
C THR A 269 -1.28 10.65 1.98
N THR A 270 -2.08 11.21 2.90
CA THR A 270 -3.12 10.45 3.59
C THR A 270 -4.24 11.36 4.09
N CYS A 271 -5.33 10.74 4.56
CA CYS A 271 -6.47 11.37 5.24
C CYS A 271 -6.96 12.65 4.58
N SER A 272 -7.60 12.48 3.42
CA SER A 272 -8.13 13.57 2.61
C SER A 272 -9.62 13.81 2.82
N PHE A 273 -10.09 15.05 2.75
CA PHE A 273 -11.53 15.38 2.88
C PHE A 273 -11.94 16.52 1.94
N ILE A 274 -13.20 16.53 1.47
CA ILE A 274 -13.79 17.64 0.70
C ILE A 274 -14.54 18.56 1.67
N ALA A 275 -14.35 19.88 1.58
CA ALA A 275 -15.11 20.84 2.38
C ALA A 275 -16.62 20.77 2.07
N PRO A 276 -17.53 20.92 3.06
CA PRO A 276 -18.97 20.82 2.82
C PRO A 276 -19.53 21.81 1.79
N ASP A 277 -18.85 22.92 1.56
CA ASP A 277 -19.21 23.95 0.59
C ASP A 277 -18.54 23.78 -0.79
N TYR A 278 -17.80 22.68 -0.99
CA TYR A 278 -17.06 22.31 -2.20
C TYR A 278 -15.99 23.33 -2.65
N LYS A 279 -15.57 24.28 -1.80
CA LYS A 279 -14.56 25.28 -2.19
C LYS A 279 -13.13 24.81 -2.02
N SER A 280 -12.88 23.79 -1.20
CA SER A 280 -11.54 23.27 -0.95
C SER A 280 -11.56 21.77 -0.65
N ILE A 281 -10.37 21.18 -0.74
CA ILE A 281 -10.03 19.90 -0.14
C ILE A 281 -8.98 20.11 0.96
N ILE A 282 -8.84 19.13 1.85
CA ILE A 282 -7.69 18.98 2.74
C ILE A 282 -7.06 17.60 2.56
N TYR A 283 -5.77 17.49 2.85
CA TYR A 283 -5.05 16.22 3.01
C TYR A 283 -3.73 16.43 3.78
N ALA A 284 -3.22 15.37 4.40
CA ALA A 284 -1.88 15.36 4.98
C ALA A 284 -0.84 14.94 3.95
N SER A 285 0.36 15.53 3.96
CA SER A 285 1.43 15.19 3.01
C SER A 285 2.84 15.38 3.54
N THR A 286 3.78 14.54 3.08
CA THR A 286 5.20 14.64 3.42
C THR A 286 6.06 15.40 2.40
N HIS A 287 5.46 16.01 1.36
CA HIS A 287 6.19 16.53 0.20
C HIS A 287 7.20 17.65 0.51
N LEU A 288 7.02 18.38 1.62
CA LEU A 288 8.01 19.38 2.06
C LEU A 288 9.30 18.74 2.63
N GLY A 289 9.23 17.49 3.08
CA GLY A 289 10.39 16.69 3.45
C GLY A 289 11.12 16.05 2.26
N GLY A 290 10.47 15.95 1.10
CA GLY A 290 11.05 15.41 -0.13
C GLY A 290 10.00 14.89 -1.12
N ASP A 291 10.41 14.77 -2.40
CA ASP A 291 9.57 14.25 -3.48
C ASP A 291 9.34 12.73 -3.39
N GLU A 292 10.28 11.99 -2.80
CA GLU A 292 10.24 10.53 -2.66
C GLU A 292 9.39 10.08 -1.47
N CYS A 293 8.96 8.83 -1.48
CA CYS A 293 8.24 8.26 -0.34
C CYS A 293 9.17 8.19 0.89
N PRO A 294 8.70 8.58 2.08
CA PRO A 294 9.43 8.30 3.32
C PRO A 294 9.71 6.80 3.48
N PRO A 295 10.84 6.41 4.08
CA PRO A 295 11.19 5.01 4.26
C PRO A 295 10.17 4.31 5.16
N LYS A 296 9.77 3.09 4.78
CA LYS A 296 8.90 2.24 5.61
C LYS A 296 9.54 2.00 7.01
N PRO A 297 8.72 1.85 8.07
CA PRO A 297 9.24 1.58 9.40
C PRO A 297 10.00 0.24 9.47
N ASP A 298 10.90 0.14 10.44
CA ASP A 298 11.61 -1.11 10.74
C ASP A 298 10.67 -2.14 11.38
N MET A 299 10.30 -3.14 10.58
CA MET A 299 9.40 -4.23 10.98
C MET A 299 10.03 -5.20 11.99
N SER A 300 11.33 -5.06 12.34
CA SER A 300 11.94 -5.81 13.46
C SER A 300 11.26 -5.51 14.81
N LYS A 301 10.62 -4.34 14.93
CA LYS A 301 9.80 -3.91 16.08
C LYS A 301 8.36 -4.46 16.03
N GLY A 302 8.08 -5.39 15.12
CA GLY A 302 6.76 -5.96 14.85
C GLY A 302 5.90 -5.07 13.95
N TYR A 303 4.58 -5.29 13.95
CA TYR A 303 3.65 -4.43 13.21
C TYR A 303 3.52 -3.06 13.91
N VAL A 304 4.02 -2.02 13.24
CA VAL A 304 4.03 -0.62 13.69
C VAL A 304 3.68 0.30 12.53
N TRP A 305 3.11 1.48 12.83
CA TRP A 305 2.92 2.56 11.87
C TRP A 305 3.97 3.65 12.08
N ALA A 306 4.38 4.31 11.00
CA ALA A 306 5.35 5.40 11.03
C ALA A 306 4.66 6.76 11.09
N LEU A 307 5.03 7.55 12.10
CA LEU A 307 4.68 8.95 12.25
C LEU A 307 5.76 9.79 11.57
N TYR A 308 5.65 9.96 10.24
CA TYR A 308 6.67 10.72 9.50
C TYR A 308 6.69 12.18 9.97
N LYS A 309 7.86 12.63 10.45
CA LYS A 309 8.09 13.96 11.06
C LYS A 309 7.98 15.16 10.10
N SER A 310 7.52 14.90 8.87
CA SER A 310 7.31 15.86 7.79
C SER A 310 5.86 15.85 7.30
N PHE A 311 4.95 15.14 7.98
CA PHE A 311 3.52 15.26 7.72
C PHE A 311 2.99 16.58 8.26
N ASP A 312 2.57 17.43 7.34
CA ASP A 312 1.74 18.61 7.61
C ASP A 312 0.38 18.45 6.91
N ILE A 313 -0.62 19.20 7.40
CA ILE A 313 -1.93 19.30 6.76
C ILE A 313 -1.92 20.46 5.77
N PHE A 314 -2.46 20.21 4.57
CA PHE A 314 -2.61 21.20 3.52
C PHE A 314 -4.07 21.32 3.10
N SER A 315 -4.45 22.51 2.63
CA SER A 315 -5.67 22.73 1.86
C SER A 315 -5.33 23.11 0.42
N ALA A 316 -6.19 22.76 -0.53
CA ALA A 316 -6.08 23.12 -1.93
C ALA A 316 -7.47 23.38 -2.52
N ASP A 317 -7.52 24.01 -3.69
CA ASP A 317 -8.73 24.06 -4.50
C ASP A 317 -9.15 22.63 -4.93
N PRO A 318 -10.43 22.39 -5.33
CA PRO A 318 -10.92 21.04 -5.65
C PRO A 318 -10.23 20.36 -6.83
N ASP A 319 -9.45 21.09 -7.62
CA ASP A 319 -8.60 20.58 -8.71
C ASP A 319 -7.15 20.30 -8.31
N GLY A 320 -6.79 20.55 -7.04
CA GLY A 320 -5.44 20.41 -6.49
C GLY A 320 -4.55 21.64 -6.65
N SER A 321 -5.06 22.75 -7.21
CA SER A 321 -4.32 24.02 -7.31
C SER A 321 -4.37 24.84 -6.02
N ASN A 322 -3.65 25.97 -6.00
CA ASN A 322 -3.63 26.93 -4.88
C ASN A 322 -3.34 26.32 -3.49
N LEU A 323 -2.39 25.37 -3.44
CA LEU A 323 -1.98 24.67 -2.21
C LEU A 323 -1.53 25.63 -1.09
N VAL A 324 -2.16 25.52 0.08
CA VAL A 324 -1.86 26.25 1.32
C VAL A 324 -1.50 25.25 2.42
N ARG A 325 -0.40 25.49 3.14
CA ARG A 325 -0.03 24.73 4.34
C ARG A 325 -0.84 25.26 5.54
N LEU A 326 -1.61 24.39 6.19
CA LEU A 326 -2.43 24.77 7.37
C LEU A 326 -1.69 24.56 8.70
N THR A 327 -0.74 23.62 8.75
CA THR A 327 0.03 23.33 9.96
C THR A 327 1.53 23.30 9.66
N ASP A 328 2.36 23.69 10.64
CA ASP A 328 3.82 23.68 10.50
C ASP A 328 4.56 23.11 11.73
N THR A 329 3.86 22.33 12.55
CA THR A 329 4.41 21.85 13.83
C THR A 329 5.41 20.71 13.60
N PRO A 330 6.61 20.73 14.22
CA PRO A 330 7.57 19.64 14.09
C PRO A 330 7.00 18.31 14.60
N GLY A 331 6.84 17.34 13.70
CA GLY A 331 6.30 16.02 14.04
C GLY A 331 5.28 15.54 13.02
N TYR A 332 4.18 14.99 13.51
CA TYR A 332 3.10 14.41 12.74
C TYR A 332 1.85 15.25 12.95
N ASP A 333 1.40 15.94 11.88
CA ASP A 333 0.07 16.55 11.78
C ASP A 333 -0.66 15.88 10.61
N ALA A 334 -1.71 15.10 10.90
CA ALA A 334 -2.46 14.36 9.88
C ALA A 334 -3.89 14.03 10.33
N GLU A 335 -4.54 13.09 9.65
CA GLU A 335 -5.85 12.55 10.05
C GLU A 335 -6.95 13.65 10.13
N GLY A 336 -6.86 14.62 9.20
CA GLY A 336 -7.68 15.83 9.16
C GLY A 336 -9.02 15.67 8.43
N VAL A 337 -10.11 16.12 9.06
CA VAL A 337 -11.48 16.10 8.50
C VAL A 337 -12.22 17.40 8.77
N TYR A 338 -13.11 17.82 7.86
CA TYR A 338 -13.97 18.98 8.07
C TYR A 338 -15.18 18.64 8.96
N SER A 339 -15.56 19.59 9.82
CA SER A 339 -16.89 19.65 10.44
C SER A 339 -17.97 19.68 9.34
N PRO A 340 -19.14 19.03 9.51
CA PRO A 340 -20.25 19.09 8.54
C PRO A 340 -20.81 20.51 8.37
N LYS A 341 -20.50 21.44 9.30
CA LYS A 341 -20.83 22.87 9.19
C LYS A 341 -19.78 23.67 8.39
N GLY A 342 -18.64 23.07 8.05
CA GLY A 342 -17.52 23.72 7.34
C GLY A 342 -16.74 24.75 8.17
N ASP A 343 -17.04 24.86 9.47
CA ASP A 343 -16.53 25.89 10.38
C ASP A 343 -15.29 25.47 11.16
N ARG A 344 -14.90 24.19 11.12
CA ARG A 344 -13.76 23.62 11.84
C ARG A 344 -13.13 22.48 11.05
N ILE A 345 -11.85 22.24 11.31
CA ILE A 345 -11.13 21.01 10.97
C ILE A 345 -10.76 20.29 12.27
N LEU A 346 -11.04 19.00 12.35
CA LEU A 346 -10.57 18.08 13.40
C LEU A 346 -9.40 17.28 12.85
N PHE A 347 -8.33 17.12 13.61
CA PHE A 347 -7.13 16.43 13.17
C PHE A 347 -6.32 15.84 14.33
N THR A 348 -5.35 14.99 14.01
CA THR A 348 -4.43 14.36 14.97
C THR A 348 -3.07 15.03 14.94
N SER A 349 -2.46 15.29 16.10
CA SER A 349 -1.13 15.88 16.18
C SER A 349 -0.31 15.37 17.36
N VAL A 350 1.01 15.26 17.15
CA VAL A 350 1.99 14.96 18.22
C VAL A 350 2.52 16.21 18.95
N ARG A 351 1.97 17.40 18.67
CA ARG A 351 2.51 18.72 19.08
C ARG A 351 2.71 18.93 20.58
N THR A 352 2.00 18.19 21.42
CA THR A 352 2.07 18.25 22.89
C THR A 352 2.93 17.16 23.50
N GLY A 353 3.58 16.34 22.67
CA GLY A 353 4.44 15.22 23.09
C GLY A 353 3.73 13.86 23.12
N ASP A 354 2.42 13.83 22.91
CA ASP A 354 1.62 12.63 22.65
C ASP A 354 0.69 12.86 21.44
N LEU A 355 0.18 11.79 20.82
CA LEU A 355 -0.76 11.88 19.69
C LEU A 355 -2.16 12.18 20.20
N GLU A 356 -2.56 13.45 20.08
CA GLU A 356 -3.81 13.97 20.61
C GLU A 356 -4.69 14.56 19.48
N LEU A 357 -5.99 14.68 19.76
CA LEU A 357 -6.94 15.32 18.86
C LEU A 357 -6.97 16.84 19.06
N PHE A 358 -7.05 17.57 17.95
CA PHE A 358 -7.11 19.03 17.93
C PHE A 358 -8.19 19.53 16.96
N LEU A 359 -8.77 20.69 17.28
CA LEU A 359 -9.54 21.51 16.34
C LEU A 359 -8.69 22.67 15.83
N MET A 360 -9.01 23.15 14.63
CA MET A 360 -8.60 24.46 14.11
C MET A 360 -9.70 25.05 13.22
N ASP A 361 -9.60 26.33 12.91
CA ASP A 361 -10.41 26.96 11.85
C ASP A 361 -9.93 26.51 10.46
N PRO A 362 -10.75 26.61 9.40
CA PRO A 362 -10.39 26.21 8.03
C PRO A 362 -9.13 26.88 7.43
N ASP A 363 -8.68 28.00 8.02
CA ASP A 363 -7.46 28.72 7.63
C ASP A 363 -6.20 28.30 8.42
N GLY A 364 -6.32 27.32 9.32
CA GLY A 364 -5.25 26.83 10.19
C GLY A 364 -5.13 27.58 11.52
N SER A 365 -5.95 28.62 11.76
CA SER A 365 -5.91 29.40 13.00
C SER A 365 -6.74 28.78 14.14
N ASN A 366 -6.74 29.42 15.32
CA ASN A 366 -7.58 29.05 16.48
C ASN A 366 -7.49 27.57 16.90
N ILE A 367 -6.27 27.04 16.95
CA ILE A 367 -5.96 25.68 17.40
C ILE A 367 -6.43 25.45 18.85
N GLU A 368 -7.15 24.35 19.07
CA GLU A 368 -7.64 23.91 20.39
C GLU A 368 -7.39 22.41 20.58
N GLN A 369 -6.90 21.99 21.75
CA GLN A 369 -6.70 20.58 22.10
C GLN A 369 -7.98 19.96 22.68
N LEU A 370 -8.29 18.71 22.30
CA LEU A 370 -9.49 17.98 22.72
C LEU A 370 -9.22 16.84 23.71
N THR A 371 -8.05 16.22 23.63
CA THR A 371 -7.65 15.05 24.42
C THR A 371 -6.26 15.28 25.03
N ASP A 372 -6.00 14.68 26.20
CA ASP A 372 -4.79 14.87 27.01
C ASP A 372 -4.39 13.60 27.80
N THR A 373 -4.84 12.43 27.35
CA THR A 373 -4.77 11.17 28.12
C THR A 373 -3.76 10.21 27.50
N PRO A 374 -2.67 9.84 28.20
CA PRO A 374 -1.56 9.09 27.61
C PRO A 374 -1.94 7.88 26.77
N GLY A 375 -1.46 7.85 25.53
CA GLY A 375 -1.80 6.88 24.50
C GLY A 375 -2.08 7.53 23.15
N TYR A 376 -2.38 6.70 22.15
CA TYR A 376 -2.78 7.20 20.83
C TYR A 376 -4.23 7.70 20.90
N ASP A 377 -4.50 8.90 20.41
CA ASP A 377 -5.82 9.38 20.02
C ASP A 377 -5.79 9.87 18.56
N GLY A 378 -6.58 9.25 17.68
CA GLY A 378 -6.56 9.62 16.25
C GLY A 378 -7.71 9.05 15.44
N GLY A 379 -7.68 9.26 14.13
CA GLY A 379 -8.69 8.76 13.17
C GLY A 379 -10.10 9.24 13.50
N ALA A 380 -10.23 10.53 13.80
CA ALA A 380 -11.44 11.08 14.39
C ALA A 380 -12.38 11.71 13.35
N PHE A 381 -13.69 11.54 13.55
CA PHE A 381 -14.74 12.05 12.68
C PHE A 381 -15.86 12.73 13.49
N PHE A 382 -16.46 13.78 12.92
CA PHE A 382 -17.63 14.43 13.50
C PHE A 382 -18.91 13.61 13.27
N SER A 383 -19.87 13.75 14.19
CA SER A 383 -21.27 13.43 13.91
C SER A 383 -21.88 14.41 12.91
N PHE A 384 -22.97 14.02 12.24
CA PHE A 384 -23.62 14.83 11.20
C PHE A 384 -24.18 16.17 11.68
N ASP A 385 -24.46 16.32 12.98
CA ASP A 385 -24.84 17.60 13.61
C ASP A 385 -23.62 18.45 14.01
N GLY A 386 -22.40 17.93 13.90
CA GLY A 386 -21.16 18.56 14.33
C GLY A 386 -21.08 18.84 15.83
N GLU A 387 -21.81 18.11 16.68
CA GLU A 387 -21.78 18.26 18.15
C GLU A 387 -20.96 17.18 18.86
N TRP A 388 -20.77 16.02 18.23
CA TRP A 388 -20.00 14.90 18.74
C TRP A 388 -18.82 14.55 17.82
N ILE A 389 -17.85 13.83 18.37
CA ILE A 389 -16.80 13.16 17.62
C ILE A 389 -16.73 11.68 18.01
N CYS A 390 -16.29 10.84 17.07
CA CYS A 390 -15.91 9.44 17.28
C CYS A 390 -14.47 9.24 16.80
N TRP A 391 -13.68 8.41 17.49
CA TRP A 391 -12.27 8.20 17.16
C TRP A 391 -11.76 6.85 17.69
N ARG A 392 -10.55 6.46 17.28
CA ARG A 392 -9.87 5.24 17.75
C ARG A 392 -8.76 5.64 18.72
N ALA A 393 -8.62 4.94 19.85
CA ALA A 393 -7.65 5.30 20.88
C ALA A 393 -7.05 4.12 21.65
N SER A 394 -5.84 4.28 22.18
CA SER A 394 -5.24 3.35 23.15
C SER A 394 -5.10 3.99 24.52
N ARG A 395 -5.23 3.21 25.59
CA ARG A 395 -5.03 3.66 26.98
C ARG A 395 -4.02 2.77 27.71
N PRO A 396 -2.77 2.70 27.22
CA PRO A 396 -1.77 1.75 27.71
C PRO A 396 -1.34 2.08 29.14
N GLN A 397 -0.96 1.04 29.90
CA GLN A 397 -0.53 1.17 31.30
C GLN A 397 0.70 0.28 31.57
N GLY A 398 1.51 0.65 32.56
CA GLY A 398 2.68 -0.13 32.98
C GLY A 398 3.69 -0.38 31.85
N GLU A 399 3.95 -1.66 31.53
CA GLU A 399 4.86 -2.04 30.45
C GLU A 399 4.35 -1.62 29.06
N GLU A 400 3.03 -1.65 28.82
CA GLU A 400 2.46 -1.20 27.53
C GLU A 400 2.66 0.30 27.32
N LEU A 401 2.57 1.11 28.40
CA LEU A 401 2.84 2.56 28.33
C LEU A 401 4.34 2.83 28.08
N THR A 402 5.20 1.92 28.52
CA THR A 402 6.64 1.98 28.27
C THR A 402 6.98 1.62 26.82
N ASP A 403 6.39 0.56 26.25
CA ASP A 403 6.51 0.24 24.80
C ASP A 403 5.99 1.41 23.96
N TYR A 404 4.81 1.94 24.31
CA TYR A 404 4.19 3.08 23.63
C TYR A 404 5.10 4.31 23.61
N THR A 405 5.57 4.77 24.78
CA THR A 405 6.45 5.94 24.89
C THR A 405 7.76 5.73 24.12
N ASN A 406 8.34 4.53 24.14
CA ASN A 406 9.58 4.24 23.41
C ASN A 406 9.37 4.28 21.89
N LEU A 407 8.29 3.67 21.38
CA LEU A 407 7.93 3.73 19.96
C LEU A 407 7.65 5.17 19.53
N LEU A 408 6.92 5.94 20.32
CA LEU A 408 6.56 7.33 19.99
C LEU A 408 7.80 8.22 19.83
N ASN A 409 8.82 8.06 20.70
CA ASN A 409 10.11 8.75 20.58
C ASN A 409 10.85 8.42 19.26
N ASP A 410 10.72 7.18 18.78
CA ASP A 410 11.23 6.74 17.47
C ASP A 410 10.36 7.21 16.28
N GLY A 411 9.22 7.87 16.52
CA GLY A 411 8.25 8.24 15.50
C GLY A 411 7.42 7.05 15.01
N LEU A 412 7.06 6.14 15.92
CA LEU A 412 6.31 4.91 15.65
C LEU A 412 5.14 4.75 16.62
N ILE A 413 4.07 4.06 16.22
CA ILE A 413 3.06 3.53 17.15
C ILE A 413 2.70 2.08 16.81
N ARG A 414 2.10 1.39 17.79
CA ARG A 414 1.60 0.01 17.63
C ARG A 414 0.06 0.02 17.56
N PRO A 415 -0.54 -0.18 16.38
CA PRO A 415 -1.99 -0.05 16.16
C PRO A 415 -2.77 -1.33 16.49
N SER A 416 -2.21 -2.24 17.31
CA SER A 416 -2.76 -3.59 17.52
C SER A 416 -3.89 -3.65 18.55
N LYS A 417 -4.03 -2.62 19.38
CA LYS A 417 -5.06 -2.46 20.41
C LYS A 417 -5.53 -1.01 20.39
N LEU A 418 -6.56 -0.72 19.60
CA LEU A 418 -7.21 0.58 19.54
C LEU A 418 -8.69 0.36 19.77
N GLU A 419 -9.29 1.05 20.73
CA GLU A 419 -10.72 0.97 21.06
C GLU A 419 -11.44 2.21 20.53
N ILE A 420 -12.73 2.09 20.22
CA ILE A 420 -13.53 3.20 19.71
C ILE A 420 -14.08 4.02 20.88
N TYR A 421 -13.98 5.34 20.78
CA TYR A 421 -14.53 6.31 21.73
C TYR A 421 -15.46 7.31 21.05
N VAL A 422 -16.37 7.91 21.82
CA VAL A 422 -17.16 9.08 21.42
C VAL A 422 -17.15 10.16 22.50
N MET A 423 -17.35 11.42 22.11
CA MET A 423 -17.39 12.57 23.01
C MET A 423 -18.27 13.66 22.42
N ASN A 424 -19.14 14.24 23.24
CA ASN A 424 -19.76 15.51 22.90
C ASN A 424 -18.73 16.64 23.09
N LEU A 425 -18.58 17.48 22.07
CA LEU A 425 -17.57 18.54 22.06
C LEU A 425 -17.80 19.58 23.16
N LYS A 426 -19.05 19.84 23.58
CA LYS A 426 -19.33 20.77 24.67
C LYS A 426 -19.02 20.18 26.05
N ASP A 427 -19.36 18.91 26.26
CA ASP A 427 -19.21 18.26 27.58
C ASP A 427 -17.79 17.77 27.86
N ARG A 428 -16.96 17.58 26.82
CA ARG A 428 -15.55 17.13 26.87
C ARG A 428 -15.34 15.88 27.74
N LYS A 429 -16.24 14.89 27.58
CA LYS A 429 -16.22 13.61 28.32
C LYS A 429 -16.16 12.43 27.35
N PRO A 430 -14.98 11.81 27.18
CA PRO A 430 -14.85 10.57 26.42
C PRO A 430 -15.70 9.44 27.00
N ILE A 431 -16.36 8.70 26.10
CA ILE A 431 -17.15 7.50 26.39
C ILE A 431 -16.60 6.39 25.53
N GLN A 432 -16.00 5.37 26.15
CA GLN A 432 -15.54 4.17 25.47
C GLN A 432 -16.74 3.39 24.90
N LEU A 433 -16.66 2.96 23.64
CA LEU A 433 -17.66 2.13 22.97
C LEU A 433 -17.25 0.66 22.92
N THR A 434 -15.98 0.36 22.66
CA THR A 434 -15.46 -1.01 22.56
C THR A 434 -14.42 -1.30 23.65
N SER A 435 -14.30 -2.56 24.05
CA SER A 435 -13.27 -3.04 24.98
C SER A 435 -12.90 -4.49 24.64
N ASN A 436 -12.71 -4.75 23.34
CA ASN A 436 -12.53 -6.10 22.80
C ASN A 436 -11.05 -6.53 22.71
N GLY A 437 -10.09 -5.62 22.96
CA GLY A 437 -8.67 -5.89 22.87
C GLY A 437 -8.15 -6.11 21.44
N ALA A 438 -8.98 -5.78 20.43
CA ALA A 438 -8.66 -5.88 19.02
C ALA A 438 -8.12 -4.55 18.47
N ALA A 439 -7.71 -4.55 17.21
CA ALA A 439 -7.49 -3.33 16.46
C ALA A 439 -8.83 -2.85 15.90
N ASN A 440 -9.34 -1.73 16.37
CA ASN A 440 -10.56 -1.10 15.84
C ASN A 440 -10.19 0.19 15.08
N PHE A 441 -10.61 0.30 13.81
CA PHE A 441 -10.21 1.36 12.88
C PHE A 441 -11.42 2.02 12.19
N GLY A 442 -11.20 3.18 11.55
CA GLY A 442 -12.19 3.89 10.73
C GLY A 442 -13.57 4.06 11.37
N PRO A 443 -13.68 4.59 12.60
CA PRO A 443 -14.98 4.82 13.21
C PRO A 443 -15.71 5.98 12.53
N TYR A 444 -16.95 5.77 12.12
CA TYR A 444 -17.79 6.79 11.51
C TYR A 444 -19.21 6.75 12.09
N PHE A 445 -19.87 7.90 12.25
CA PHE A 445 -21.24 7.90 12.78
C PHE A 445 -22.24 7.32 11.78
N HIS A 446 -23.24 6.60 12.30
CA HIS A 446 -24.46 6.34 11.55
C HIS A 446 -25.33 7.61 11.52
N PRO A 447 -26.01 7.94 10.40
CA PRO A 447 -26.85 9.14 10.28
C PRO A 447 -28.02 9.24 11.29
N SER A 448 -28.38 8.15 11.96
CA SER A 448 -29.33 8.19 13.09
C SER A 448 -28.76 8.82 14.38
N GLY A 449 -27.45 9.06 14.45
CA GLY A 449 -26.77 9.68 15.59
C GLY A 449 -26.58 8.78 16.84
N ASN A 450 -27.19 7.59 16.88
CA ASN A 450 -27.09 6.67 18.03
C ASN A 450 -26.15 5.48 17.83
N LYS A 451 -25.53 5.31 16.66
CA LYS A 451 -24.60 4.21 16.36
C LYS A 451 -23.32 4.72 15.69
N VAL A 452 -22.24 3.93 15.81
CA VAL A 452 -20.96 4.15 15.12
C VAL A 452 -20.60 2.87 14.35
N ILE A 453 -20.33 3.00 13.05
CA ILE A 453 -19.72 1.93 12.25
C ILE A 453 -18.21 1.99 12.42
N PHE A 454 -17.54 0.85 12.46
CA PHE A 454 -16.09 0.75 12.59
C PHE A 454 -15.61 -0.55 11.96
N VAL A 455 -14.30 -0.69 11.82
CA VAL A 455 -13.64 -1.88 11.30
C VAL A 455 -12.93 -2.59 12.43
N SER A 456 -12.98 -3.92 12.51
CA SER A 456 -12.28 -4.68 13.55
C SER A 456 -11.76 -6.03 13.08
N ASN A 457 -10.66 -6.50 13.68
CA ASN A 457 -10.19 -7.87 13.56
C ASN A 457 -10.61 -8.77 14.75
N MET A 458 -11.62 -8.38 15.54
CA MET A 458 -12.00 -9.13 16.74
C MET A 458 -12.44 -10.59 16.49
N ASP A 459 -12.99 -10.90 15.31
CA ASP A 459 -13.36 -12.26 14.90
C ASP A 459 -12.20 -13.04 14.22
N ASP A 460 -11.06 -12.40 13.93
CA ASP A 460 -9.83 -13.04 13.44
C ASP A 460 -8.56 -12.38 14.01
N PRO A 461 -8.28 -12.61 15.31
CA PRO A 461 -7.09 -12.05 15.96
C PRO A 461 -5.78 -12.70 15.49
N GLN A 462 -5.83 -13.80 14.71
CA GLN A 462 -4.64 -14.56 14.29
C GLN A 462 -4.15 -14.17 12.90
N HIS A 463 -5.04 -14.08 11.91
CA HIS A 463 -4.68 -13.76 10.52
C HIS A 463 -4.94 -12.29 10.17
N ARG A 464 -5.53 -11.52 11.11
CA ARG A 464 -5.81 -10.09 11.00
C ARG A 464 -6.72 -9.75 9.82
N ASN A 465 -7.69 -10.62 9.52
CA ASN A 465 -8.80 -10.20 8.69
C ASN A 465 -9.61 -9.11 9.41
N PHE A 466 -10.05 -8.11 8.65
CA PHE A 466 -10.79 -6.96 9.16
C PHE A 466 -12.16 -6.91 8.51
N GLU A 467 -13.18 -6.71 9.34
CA GLU A 467 -14.58 -6.66 8.93
C GLU A 467 -15.26 -5.42 9.49
N MET A 468 -16.38 -5.04 8.91
CA MET A 468 -17.20 -3.91 9.36
C MET A 468 -18.19 -4.34 10.45
N TYR A 469 -18.30 -3.52 11.48
CA TYR A 469 -19.21 -3.71 12.63
C TYR A 469 -19.90 -2.39 12.97
N MET A 470 -21.08 -2.47 13.58
CA MET A 470 -21.83 -1.34 14.12
C MET A 470 -21.94 -1.48 15.63
N VAL A 471 -21.69 -0.41 16.39
CA VAL A 471 -21.93 -0.37 17.84
C VAL A 471 -22.99 0.67 18.19
N ASP A 472 -23.98 0.31 19.00
CA ASP A 472 -24.93 1.28 19.57
C ASP A 472 -24.25 2.05 20.73
N ILE A 473 -24.31 3.38 20.67
CA ILE A 473 -23.61 4.28 21.60
C ILE A 473 -24.12 4.11 23.04
N LYS A 474 -25.39 3.74 23.22
CA LYS A 474 -26.06 3.62 24.51
C LYS A 474 -25.97 2.20 25.08
N THR A 475 -26.29 1.17 24.31
CA THR A 475 -26.32 -0.21 24.80
C THR A 475 -24.95 -0.89 24.75
N LYS A 476 -24.02 -0.38 23.93
CA LYS A 476 -22.73 -1.01 23.58
C LYS A 476 -22.87 -2.36 22.88
N GLU A 477 -24.06 -2.71 22.40
CA GLU A 477 -24.26 -3.90 21.59
C GLU A 477 -23.57 -3.72 20.24
N ILE A 478 -22.83 -4.75 19.83
CA ILE A 478 -22.07 -4.78 18.58
C ILE A 478 -22.72 -5.76 17.62
N GLU A 479 -22.92 -5.31 16.37
CA GLU A 479 -23.45 -6.08 15.26
C GLU A 479 -22.37 -6.18 14.16
N ARG A 480 -22.17 -7.38 13.61
CA ARG A 480 -21.30 -7.60 12.45
C ARG A 480 -22.06 -7.32 11.15
N LEU A 481 -21.45 -6.60 10.22
CA LEU A 481 -22.08 -6.14 8.99
C LEU A 481 -21.56 -6.85 7.74
N SER A 482 -20.25 -7.14 7.69
CA SER A 482 -19.60 -7.84 6.58
C SER A 482 -19.11 -9.23 6.95
N TYR A 483 -18.94 -10.08 5.93
CA TYR A 483 -18.58 -11.50 6.08
C TYR A 483 -17.56 -11.97 5.03
N ASN A 484 -16.66 -11.07 4.62
CA ASN A 484 -15.62 -11.39 3.65
C ASN A 484 -14.56 -12.32 4.32
N PRO A 485 -13.99 -13.33 3.63
CA PRO A 485 -12.82 -14.05 4.12
C PRO A 485 -11.51 -13.25 3.94
N THR A 486 -11.59 -12.02 3.44
CA THR A 486 -10.51 -11.06 3.24
C THR A 486 -10.98 -9.67 3.66
N PHE A 487 -10.10 -8.67 3.60
CA PHE A 487 -10.36 -7.33 4.15
C PHE A 487 -11.65 -6.65 3.63
N ASP A 488 -12.45 -6.15 4.56
CA ASP A 488 -13.50 -5.15 4.40
C ASP A 488 -13.30 -4.02 5.43
N GLY A 489 -13.26 -2.76 5.00
CA GLY A 489 -13.00 -1.65 5.92
C GLY A 489 -13.18 -0.24 5.35
N PHE A 490 -12.69 0.75 6.09
CA PHE A 490 -12.83 2.19 5.83
C PHE A 490 -14.25 2.64 5.41
N PRO A 491 -15.30 2.32 6.20
CA PRO A 491 -16.67 2.67 5.89
C PRO A 491 -16.99 4.15 6.14
N MET A 492 -17.78 4.76 5.26
CA MET A 492 -18.40 6.07 5.48
C MET A 492 -19.83 6.10 4.94
N PHE A 493 -20.75 6.68 5.71
CA PHE A 493 -22.14 6.91 5.30
C PHE A 493 -22.29 8.20 4.49
N SER A 494 -23.22 8.21 3.53
CA SER A 494 -23.72 9.45 2.93
C SER A 494 -24.52 10.26 3.96
N HIS A 495 -24.54 11.60 3.83
CA HIS A 495 -25.31 12.48 4.71
C HIS A 495 -26.82 12.18 4.74
N ASP A 496 -27.36 11.58 3.67
CA ASP A 496 -28.77 11.17 3.59
C ASP A 496 -29.04 9.73 4.10
N GLY A 497 -27.99 9.02 4.54
CA GLY A 497 -28.02 7.65 5.05
C GLY A 497 -28.45 6.55 4.07
N LYS A 498 -28.56 6.86 2.78
CA LYS A 498 -28.96 5.86 1.78
C LYS A 498 -27.78 5.08 1.18
N LYS A 499 -26.54 5.50 1.43
CA LYS A 499 -25.34 4.86 0.86
C LYS A 499 -24.23 4.69 1.89
N LEU A 500 -23.47 3.62 1.67
CA LEU A 500 -22.21 3.35 2.33
C LEU A 500 -21.12 3.24 1.25
N VAL A 501 -20.05 4.02 1.36
CA VAL A 501 -18.79 3.76 0.65
C VAL A 501 -17.86 2.99 1.60
N PHE A 502 -17.11 2.03 1.07
CA PHE A 502 -16.16 1.23 1.84
C PHE A 502 -15.03 0.73 0.94
N ALA A 503 -13.90 0.37 1.54
CA ALA A 503 -12.79 -0.30 0.90
C ALA A 503 -12.89 -1.82 1.13
N SER A 504 -12.55 -2.62 0.13
CA SER A 504 -12.66 -4.08 0.22
C SER A 504 -11.69 -4.80 -0.72
N ASN A 505 -11.29 -5.99 -0.32
CA ASN A 505 -10.50 -6.94 -1.10
C ASN A 505 -11.40 -7.95 -1.86
N ARG A 506 -12.73 -7.79 -1.83
CA ARG A 506 -13.66 -8.58 -2.64
C ARG A 506 -13.41 -8.34 -4.14
N ASN A 507 -13.57 -9.38 -4.95
CA ASN A 507 -13.30 -9.38 -6.40
C ASN A 507 -11.86 -8.99 -6.83
N ASN A 508 -10.87 -9.09 -5.93
CA ASN A 508 -9.48 -8.76 -6.25
C ASN A 508 -8.93 -9.53 -7.46
N SER A 509 -8.17 -8.83 -8.30
CA SER A 509 -7.42 -9.43 -9.42
C SER A 509 -6.04 -9.96 -9.01
N ARG A 510 -5.55 -9.55 -7.83
CA ARG A 510 -4.26 -9.95 -7.23
C ARG A 510 -4.31 -9.85 -5.69
N PRO A 511 -3.46 -10.57 -4.94
CA PRO A 511 -3.36 -10.41 -3.49
C PRO A 511 -3.09 -8.96 -3.08
N HIS A 512 -3.70 -8.55 -1.96
CA HIS A 512 -3.58 -7.21 -1.35
C HIS A 512 -3.93 -6.01 -2.27
N GLU A 513 -4.57 -6.24 -3.42
CA GLU A 513 -5.37 -5.19 -4.04
C GLU A 513 -6.47 -4.78 -3.05
N THR A 514 -6.78 -3.50 -2.95
CA THR A 514 -7.94 -3.03 -2.18
C THR A 514 -8.68 -2.06 -3.08
N ASN A 515 -9.99 -2.22 -3.20
CA ASN A 515 -10.82 -1.44 -4.11
C ASN A 515 -11.93 -0.72 -3.36
N ILE A 516 -12.41 0.38 -3.93
CA ILE A 516 -13.52 1.16 -3.38
C ILE A 516 -14.83 0.59 -3.91
N PHE A 517 -15.77 0.38 -3.01
CA PHE A 517 -17.13 -0.10 -3.27
C PHE A 517 -18.14 0.89 -2.72
N ILE A 518 -19.32 0.89 -3.33
CA ILE A 518 -20.49 1.61 -2.83
C ILE A 518 -21.69 0.68 -2.79
N ALA A 519 -22.44 0.72 -1.70
CA ALA A 519 -23.70 0.00 -1.51
C ALA A 519 -24.85 0.97 -1.21
N ASP A 520 -26.06 0.59 -1.59
CA ASP A 520 -27.28 1.18 -1.03
C ASP A 520 -27.48 0.56 0.37
N TRP A 521 -27.61 1.39 1.40
CA TRP A 521 -27.82 0.95 2.80
C TRP A 521 -29.29 0.65 3.08
N VAL A 522 -29.53 -0.32 3.96
CA VAL A 522 -30.85 -0.69 4.48
C VAL A 522 -30.71 -1.03 5.96
N ASP A 523 -31.49 -0.37 6.82
CA ASP A 523 -31.58 -0.67 8.27
C ASP A 523 -32.30 -2.00 8.59
#